data_AF-A0A4T8IJ33-F1
#
_entry.id   AF-A0A4T8IJ33-F1
#
_cell.length_a   1.000
_cell.length_b   1.000
_cell.length_c   1.000
_cell.angle_alpha   90.00
_cell.angle_beta   90.00
_cell.angle_gamma   90.00
#
_symmetry.space_group_name_H-M   'P 1'
#
loop_
_entity.id
_entity.type
_entity.pdbx_description
1 polymer ?
#
loop_
_entity_poly.entity_id
_entity_poly.type
_entity_poly.pdbx_seq_one_letter_code
_entity_poly.pdbx_strand_id
1 'polypeptide(L)'
;MPTNAEQPVSISKPKTVTLRAFEIKNTALSKSSSEAKADLIARLSQVKQAKDRCMLLNPEDPKQERDVLSYFKESPVTDSVFCTMLRITSDKEIQHITDSLFEKEVFSLDDIETSHLDVSAICKGHYYFCMSDDFLVTNLPLNKTIVRLQTYLSWFTNNEL
;
A
#
# COMPACT_ATOMS: atom_id res chain seq x y z
N MET A 1 12.87 -39.94 28.74
CA MET A 1 11.98 -39.10 27.91
C MET A 1 12.05 -37.69 28.47
N PRO A 2 12.73 -36.72 27.84
CA PRO A 2 12.72 -35.35 28.32
C PRO A 2 11.44 -34.66 27.85
N THR A 3 10.72 -34.07 28.81
CA THR A 3 9.51 -33.28 28.60
C THR A 3 9.87 -32.01 27.85
N ASN A 4 9.27 -31.81 26.68
CA ASN A 4 9.42 -30.61 25.87
C ASN A 4 8.79 -29.43 26.63
N ALA A 5 9.62 -28.55 27.18
CA ALA A 5 9.15 -27.34 27.83
C ALA A 5 8.61 -26.39 26.74
N GLU A 6 7.30 -26.16 26.75
CA GLU A 6 6.66 -25.12 25.94
C GLU A 6 7.30 -23.77 26.29
N GLN A 7 8.05 -23.21 25.35
CA GLN A 7 8.52 -21.83 25.47
C GLN A 7 7.29 -20.90 25.42
N PRO A 8 7.13 -19.98 26.38
CA PRO A 8 6.01 -19.04 26.35
C PRO A 8 6.14 -18.12 25.13
N VAL A 9 5.09 -18.11 24.31
CA VAL A 9 4.95 -17.16 23.20
C VAL A 9 5.00 -15.75 23.79
N SER A 10 6.06 -15.01 23.47
CA SER A 10 6.24 -13.63 23.90
C SER A 10 5.16 -12.76 23.25
N ILE A 11 4.13 -12.40 24.02
CA ILE A 11 3.13 -11.42 23.58
C ILE A 11 3.82 -10.06 23.58
N SER A 12 4.38 -9.67 22.42
CA SER A 12 5.01 -8.37 22.25
C SER A 12 3.99 -7.25 22.49
N LYS A 13 4.42 -6.15 23.13
CA LYS A 13 3.53 -5.01 23.39
C LYS A 13 2.99 -4.46 22.08
N PRO A 14 1.69 -4.08 22.00
CA PRO A 14 1.13 -3.47 20.81
C PRO A 14 1.93 -2.23 20.41
N LYS A 15 2.31 -2.14 19.14
CA LYS A 15 3.04 -1.00 18.61
C LYS A 15 2.10 0.20 18.53
N THR A 16 2.49 1.34 19.09
CA THR A 16 1.77 2.59 18.90
C THR A 16 1.88 3.04 17.45
N VAL A 17 0.75 3.32 16.81
CA VAL A 17 0.67 3.82 15.43
C VAL A 17 0.11 5.22 15.45
N THR A 18 0.79 6.15 14.78
CA THR A 18 0.30 7.52 14.58
C THR A 18 -0.40 7.61 13.23
N LEU A 19 -1.62 8.16 13.22
CA LEU A 19 -2.38 8.45 12.01
C LEU A 19 -2.32 9.95 11.73
N ARG A 20 -2.21 10.30 10.46
CA ARG A 20 -2.32 11.67 9.95
C ARG A 20 -3.51 11.75 9.01
N ALA A 21 -4.33 12.78 9.17
CA ALA A 21 -5.42 13.09 8.27
C ALA A 21 -5.04 14.31 7.40
N PHE A 22 -5.31 14.22 6.11
CA PHE A 22 -5.12 15.27 5.13
C PHE A 22 -6.46 15.57 4.48
N GLU A 23 -6.81 16.84 4.40
CA GLU A 23 -8.01 17.29 3.68
C GLU A 23 -7.77 17.21 2.17
N ILE A 24 -8.74 16.65 1.45
CA ILE A 24 -8.74 16.60 -0.01
C ILE A 24 -9.42 17.87 -0.51
N LYS A 25 -8.67 18.73 -1.19
CA LYS A 25 -9.23 19.98 -1.71
C LYS A 25 -10.10 19.72 -2.93
N ASN A 26 -11.34 20.16 -2.87
CA ASN A 26 -12.21 20.23 -4.04
C ASN A 26 -11.95 21.55 -4.78
N THR A 27 -11.42 21.47 -6.00
CA THR A 27 -11.19 22.63 -6.87
C THR A 27 -12.40 22.97 -7.74
N ALA A 28 -13.38 22.08 -7.84
CA ALA A 28 -14.58 22.25 -8.64
C ALA A 28 -15.67 22.99 -7.85
N LEU A 29 -15.97 24.23 -8.24
CA LEU A 29 -17.03 25.05 -7.64
C LEU A 29 -18.44 24.47 -7.81
N SER A 30 -18.62 23.55 -8.77
CA SER A 30 -19.93 22.96 -9.11
C SER A 30 -20.22 21.65 -8.39
N LYS A 31 -19.27 21.09 -7.63
CA LYS A 31 -19.41 19.80 -6.94
C LYS A 31 -19.25 20.01 -5.45
N SER A 32 -19.93 19.21 -4.64
CA SER A 32 -19.86 19.28 -3.18
C SER A 32 -18.58 18.67 -2.60
N SER A 33 -17.92 17.77 -3.32
CA SER A 33 -16.71 17.06 -2.90
C SER A 33 -15.78 16.75 -4.08
N SER A 34 -14.55 16.32 -3.77
CA SER A 34 -13.56 15.92 -4.76
C SER A 34 -13.89 14.55 -5.37
N GLU A 35 -13.59 14.35 -6.66
CA GLU A 35 -13.75 13.06 -7.34
C GLU A 35 -12.59 12.09 -7.10
N ALA A 36 -11.60 12.52 -6.32
CA ALA A 36 -10.39 11.78 -6.01
C ALA A 36 -10.64 10.32 -5.56
N LYS A 37 -11.64 10.07 -4.69
CA LYS A 37 -12.02 8.71 -4.25
C LYS A 37 -12.63 7.90 -5.40
N ALA A 38 -13.55 8.51 -6.14
CA ALA A 38 -14.23 7.87 -7.26
C ALA A 38 -13.24 7.48 -8.37
N ASP A 39 -12.28 8.35 -8.68
CA ASP A 39 -11.22 8.09 -9.65
C ASP A 39 -10.35 6.92 -9.22
N LEU A 40 -9.98 6.87 -7.93
CA LEU A 40 -9.22 5.75 -7.37
C LEU A 40 -10.00 4.43 -7.50
N ILE A 41 -11.27 4.39 -7.10
CA ILE A 41 -12.11 3.20 -7.19
C ILE A 41 -12.32 2.77 -8.65
N ALA A 42 -12.61 3.73 -9.54
CA ALA A 42 -12.77 3.48 -10.97
C ALA A 42 -11.50 2.84 -11.54
N ARG A 43 -10.32 3.37 -11.20
CA ARG A 43 -9.05 2.81 -11.65
C ARG A 43 -8.77 1.43 -11.07
N LEU A 44 -9.02 1.22 -9.77
CA LEU A 44 -8.89 -0.08 -9.12
C LEU A 44 -9.79 -1.15 -9.76
N SER A 45 -10.99 -0.77 -10.21
CA SER A 45 -11.91 -1.69 -10.89
C SER A 45 -11.41 -2.13 -12.27
N GLN A 46 -10.69 -1.25 -12.98
CA GLN A 46 -10.09 -1.52 -14.30
C GLN A 46 -8.82 -2.35 -14.20
N VAL A 47 -8.01 -2.12 -13.17
CA VAL A 47 -6.67 -2.70 -13.03
C VAL A 47 -6.71 -3.97 -12.19
N LYS A 48 -6.71 -5.12 -12.87
CA LYS A 48 -6.88 -6.44 -12.25
C LYS A 48 -5.63 -7.07 -11.67
N GLN A 49 -4.43 -6.67 -12.09
CA GLN A 49 -3.19 -7.27 -11.58
C GLN A 49 -2.43 -6.26 -10.73
N ALA A 50 -1.83 -6.71 -9.63
CA ALA A 50 -1.03 -5.82 -8.78
C ALA A 50 0.20 -5.25 -9.51
N LYS A 51 0.72 -5.95 -10.52
CA LYS A 51 1.81 -5.48 -11.40
C LYS A 51 1.50 -4.13 -12.05
N ASP A 52 0.25 -3.91 -12.43
CA ASP A 52 -0.21 -2.71 -13.13
C ASP A 52 -0.45 -1.55 -12.14
N ARG A 53 -0.36 -1.83 -10.83
CA ARG A 53 -0.36 -0.87 -9.73
C ARG A 53 1.05 -0.64 -9.18
N CYS A 54 2.09 -1.04 -9.90
CA CYS A 54 3.48 -0.87 -9.48
C CYS A 54 4.12 0.34 -10.14
N MET A 55 4.46 1.35 -9.32
CA MET A 55 5.17 2.54 -9.77
C MET A 55 6.67 2.41 -9.48
N LEU A 56 7.49 2.39 -10.52
CA LEU A 56 8.94 2.51 -10.38
C LEU A 56 9.31 3.92 -9.93
N LEU A 57 10.09 4.06 -8.86
CA LEU A 57 10.48 5.39 -8.37
C LEU A 57 11.57 6.05 -9.18
N ASN A 58 12.60 5.27 -9.48
CA ASN A 58 13.78 5.77 -10.15
C ASN A 58 14.32 4.67 -11.08
N PRO A 59 14.29 4.88 -12.40
CA PRO A 59 14.88 3.96 -13.37
C PRO A 59 16.39 3.78 -13.22
N GLU A 60 17.09 4.78 -12.67
CA GLU A 60 18.54 4.77 -12.49
C GLU A 60 18.98 4.12 -11.17
N ASP A 61 18.04 3.82 -10.26
CA ASP A 61 18.35 3.14 -9.01
C ASP A 61 18.68 1.66 -9.28
N PRO A 62 19.88 1.17 -8.91
CA PRO A 62 20.25 -0.23 -9.06
C PRO A 62 19.28 -1.20 -8.37
N LYS A 63 18.59 -0.76 -7.31
CA LYS A 63 17.62 -1.58 -6.57
C LYS A 63 16.22 -1.58 -7.17
N GLN A 64 15.98 -0.71 -8.16
CA GLN A 64 14.71 -0.52 -8.85
C GLN A 64 13.53 -0.47 -7.88
N GLU A 65 13.58 0.41 -6.88
CA GLU A 65 12.53 0.51 -5.87
C GLU A 65 11.15 0.82 -6.47
N ARG A 66 10.13 0.04 -6.10
CA ARG A 66 8.73 0.22 -6.57
C ARG A 66 7.74 0.43 -5.42
N ASP A 67 6.81 1.35 -5.59
CA ASP A 67 5.62 1.45 -4.72
C ASP A 67 4.52 0.63 -5.37
N VAL A 68 3.86 -0.22 -4.59
CA VAL A 68 2.75 -1.04 -5.06
C VAL A 68 1.57 -0.91 -4.10
N LEU A 69 0.40 -0.69 -4.67
CA LEU A 69 -0.87 -0.88 -3.96
C LEU A 69 -1.22 -2.37 -4.00
N SER A 70 -0.82 -3.09 -2.95
CA SER A 70 -0.93 -4.55 -2.90
C SER A 70 -2.34 -5.03 -2.56
N TYR A 71 -3.05 -4.26 -1.74
CA TYR A 71 -4.37 -4.62 -1.25
C TYR A 71 -5.27 -3.39 -1.19
N PHE A 72 -6.55 -3.58 -1.45
CA PHE A 72 -7.59 -2.59 -1.21
C PHE A 72 -8.91 -3.25 -0.83
N LYS A 73 -9.75 -2.49 -0.13
CA LYS A 73 -11.11 -2.88 0.20
C LYS A 73 -11.98 -1.66 0.39
N GLU A 74 -13.12 -1.64 -0.29
CA GLU A 74 -14.16 -0.65 -0.07
C GLU A 74 -14.97 -0.98 1.19
N SER A 75 -15.34 0.07 1.94
CA SER A 75 -16.19 -0.01 3.12
C SER A 75 -17.50 0.71 2.83
N PRO A 76 -18.60 -0.04 2.61
CA PRO A 76 -19.92 0.55 2.38
C PRO A 76 -20.46 1.33 3.59
N VAL A 77 -20.00 1.00 4.80
CA VAL A 77 -20.46 1.61 6.05
C VAL A 77 -19.92 3.02 6.23
N THR A 78 -18.67 3.25 5.83
CA THR A 78 -17.95 4.52 6.01
C THR A 78 -17.75 5.27 4.70
N ASP A 79 -18.27 4.73 3.60
CA ASP A 79 -18.09 5.23 2.23
C ASP A 79 -16.63 5.61 1.91
N SER A 80 -15.74 4.68 2.22
CA SER A 80 -14.29 4.87 2.15
C SER A 80 -13.59 3.67 1.54
N VAL A 81 -12.42 3.89 0.93
CA VAL A 81 -11.54 2.82 0.45
C VAL A 81 -10.31 2.71 1.33
N PHE A 82 -10.05 1.52 1.85
CA PHE A 82 -8.83 1.19 2.59
C PHE A 82 -7.82 0.55 1.64
N CYS A 83 -6.55 0.93 1.76
CA CYS A 83 -5.47 0.49 0.88
C CYS A 83 -4.20 0.18 1.67
N THR A 84 -3.45 -0.81 1.19
CA THR A 84 -2.10 -1.15 1.66
C THR A 84 -1.08 -0.80 0.59
N MET A 85 -0.11 0.01 0.97
CA MET A 85 1.04 0.38 0.13
C MET A 85 2.28 -0.35 0.61
N LEU A 86 2.97 -1.01 -0.32
CA LEU A 86 4.27 -1.64 -0.06
C LEU A 86 5.36 -0.96 -0.86
N ARG A 87 6.54 -0.89 -0.27
CA ARG A 87 7.79 -0.47 -0.89
C ARG A 87 8.65 -1.70 -1.11
N ILE A 88 8.84 -2.08 -2.36
CA ILE A 88 9.59 -3.29 -2.71
C ILE A 88 10.85 -2.99 -3.53
N THR A 89 11.81 -3.92 -3.51
CA THR A 89 13.04 -3.90 -4.32
C THR A 89 13.14 -5.14 -5.19
N SER A 90 13.81 -5.03 -6.33
CA SER A 90 14.01 -6.16 -7.24
C SER A 90 15.45 -6.69 -7.13
N ASP A 91 15.64 -7.78 -6.39
CA ASP A 91 16.86 -8.60 -6.47
C ASP A 91 16.57 -9.87 -7.30
N LYS A 92 17.59 -10.50 -7.90
CA LYS A 92 17.40 -11.60 -8.87
C LYS A 92 16.65 -12.80 -8.29
N GLU A 93 16.91 -13.15 -7.03
CA GLU A 93 16.20 -14.23 -6.33
C GLU A 93 14.77 -13.82 -5.92
N ILE A 94 14.56 -12.52 -5.67
CA ILE A 94 13.28 -11.93 -5.24
C ILE A 94 12.31 -11.76 -6.42
N GLN A 95 12.84 -11.68 -7.64
CA GLN A 95 12.06 -11.41 -8.85
C GLN A 95 10.98 -12.46 -9.10
N HIS A 96 11.29 -13.76 -8.97
CA HIS A 96 10.32 -14.84 -9.22
C HIS A 96 9.11 -14.81 -8.27
N ILE A 97 9.33 -14.52 -6.99
CA ILE A 97 8.24 -14.42 -6.01
C ILE A 97 7.43 -13.14 -6.25
N THR A 98 8.11 -12.03 -6.55
CA THR A 98 7.46 -10.77 -6.88
C THR A 98 6.53 -10.92 -8.09
N ASP A 99 6.96 -11.63 -9.14
CA ASP A 99 6.16 -11.88 -10.34
C ASP A 99 4.86 -12.64 -10.00
N SER A 100 4.97 -13.71 -9.19
CA SER A 100 3.79 -14.49 -8.77
C SER A 100 2.79 -13.69 -7.94
N LEU A 101 3.26 -12.80 -7.06
CA LEU A 101 2.40 -11.91 -6.27
C LEU A 101 1.78 -10.83 -7.13
N PHE A 102 2.50 -10.39 -8.15
CA PHE A 102 2.11 -9.32 -9.07
C PHE A 102 1.04 -9.75 -10.06
N GLU A 103 0.90 -11.04 -10.32
CA GLU A 103 -0.19 -11.62 -11.10
C GLU A 103 -1.52 -11.68 -10.33
N LYS A 104 -1.49 -11.62 -8.99
CA LYS A 104 -2.70 -11.60 -8.15
C LYS A 104 -3.44 -10.27 -8.25
N GLU A 105 -4.76 -10.32 -8.03
CA GLU A 105 -5.57 -9.10 -7.95
C GLU A 105 -5.28 -8.31 -6.68
N VAL A 106 -5.09 -8.97 -5.55
CA VAL A 106 -4.62 -8.38 -4.29
C VAL A 106 -3.75 -9.38 -3.55
N PHE A 107 -2.84 -8.89 -2.71
CA PHE A 107 -2.04 -9.70 -1.80
C PHE A 107 -1.69 -8.96 -0.50
N SER A 108 -1.54 -9.70 0.58
CA SER A 108 -1.19 -9.21 1.92
C SER A 108 0.31 -9.39 2.23
N LEU A 109 0.75 -8.93 3.41
CA LEU A 109 2.10 -9.24 3.90
C LEU A 109 2.26 -10.74 4.22
N ASP A 110 1.18 -11.41 4.66
CA ASP A 110 1.19 -12.85 4.96
C ASP A 110 1.42 -13.69 3.68
N ASP A 111 0.92 -13.21 2.53
CA ASP A 111 1.22 -13.80 1.21
C ASP A 111 2.73 -13.72 0.87
N ILE A 112 3.46 -12.76 1.44
CA ILE A 112 4.91 -12.62 1.28
C ILE A 112 5.65 -13.53 2.26
N GLU A 113 5.22 -13.61 3.52
CA GLU A 113 5.83 -14.47 4.54
C GLU A 113 5.77 -15.96 4.17
N THR A 114 4.67 -16.39 3.57
CA THR A 114 4.48 -17.78 3.13
C THR A 114 5.38 -18.22 1.97
N SER A 115 6.11 -17.28 1.35
CA SER A 115 7.03 -17.55 0.23
C SER A 115 8.44 -18.01 0.65
N HIS A 116 8.69 -18.24 1.95
CA HIS A 116 9.98 -18.67 2.53
C HIS A 116 11.17 -17.71 2.32
N LEU A 117 10.94 -16.50 1.80
CA LEU A 117 11.93 -15.42 1.75
C LEU A 117 11.84 -14.54 2.99
N ASP A 118 12.97 -13.93 3.34
CA ASP A 118 13.00 -12.87 4.34
C ASP A 118 12.18 -11.67 3.81
N VAL A 119 11.03 -11.41 4.43
CA VAL A 119 10.14 -10.29 4.06
C VAL A 119 10.90 -8.97 4.04
N SER A 120 11.93 -8.80 4.87
CA SER A 120 12.76 -7.59 4.91
C SER A 120 13.66 -7.42 3.67
N ALA A 121 13.94 -8.52 2.96
CA ALA A 121 14.66 -8.51 1.70
C ALA A 121 13.78 -7.93 0.58
N ILE A 122 12.49 -8.32 0.54
CA ILE A 122 11.53 -7.93 -0.51
C ILE A 122 10.86 -6.59 -0.19
N CYS A 123 10.32 -6.45 1.02
CA CYS A 123 9.51 -5.33 1.48
C CYS A 123 10.35 -4.43 2.40
N LYS A 124 10.83 -3.30 1.86
CA LYS A 124 11.59 -2.29 2.62
C LYS A 124 10.70 -1.45 3.53
N GLY A 125 9.39 -1.48 3.30
CA GLY A 125 8.43 -0.79 4.14
C GLY A 125 7.02 -0.96 3.64
N HIS A 126 6.08 -0.69 4.53
CA HIS A 126 4.67 -0.64 4.22
C HIS A 126 4.01 0.47 5.00
N TYR A 127 2.89 0.95 4.48
CA TYR A 127 1.98 1.84 5.17
C TYR A 127 0.58 1.62 4.63
N TYR A 128 -0.40 2.10 5.38
CA TYR A 128 -1.80 2.02 5.06
C TYR A 128 -2.34 3.42 4.82
N PHE A 129 -3.36 3.51 3.99
CA PHE A 129 -4.18 4.70 3.92
C PHE A 129 -5.65 4.33 3.75
N CYS A 130 -6.52 5.22 4.20
CA CYS A 130 -7.95 5.17 3.99
C CYS A 130 -8.37 6.50 3.37
N MET A 131 -9.28 6.46 2.41
CA MET A 131 -9.71 7.63 1.66
C MET A 131 -11.23 7.70 1.62
N SER A 132 -11.78 8.82 2.08
CA SER A 132 -13.15 9.27 1.80
C SER A 132 -13.12 10.38 0.76
N ASP A 133 -14.25 11.03 0.50
CA ASP A 133 -14.30 12.15 -0.44
C ASP A 133 -13.61 13.42 0.09
N ASP A 134 -13.57 13.58 1.42
CA ASP A 134 -13.06 14.79 2.07
C ASP A 134 -11.69 14.60 2.72
N PHE A 135 -11.35 13.36 3.12
CA PHE A 135 -10.14 13.10 3.89
C PHE A 135 -9.38 11.88 3.39
N LEU A 136 -8.06 12.02 3.41
CA LEU A 136 -7.11 10.92 3.31
C LEU A 136 -6.42 10.74 4.67
N VAL A 137 -6.60 9.57 5.27
CA VAL A 137 -5.96 9.18 6.54
C VAL A 137 -4.86 8.17 6.25
N THR A 138 -3.65 8.37 6.77
CA THR A 138 -2.54 7.44 6.57
C THR A 138 -1.65 7.31 7.82
N ASN A 139 -1.03 6.14 7.97
CA ASN A 139 0.05 5.92 8.94
C ASN A 139 1.45 6.05 8.32
N LEU A 140 1.57 6.65 7.13
CA LEU A 140 2.85 6.92 6.48
C LEU A 140 3.83 7.53 7.51
N PRO A 141 5.09 7.08 7.60
CA PRO A 141 6.04 7.56 8.60
C PRO A 141 6.18 9.08 8.63
N LEU A 142 6.33 9.66 9.83
CA LEU A 142 6.36 11.11 10.04
C LEU A 142 7.51 11.83 9.32
N ASN A 143 8.61 11.12 9.06
CA ASN A 143 9.73 11.62 8.26
C ASN A 143 9.47 11.60 6.74
N LYS A 144 8.27 11.19 6.29
CA LYS A 144 7.84 11.21 4.89
C LYS A 144 6.67 12.17 4.71
N THR A 145 6.73 12.96 3.65
CA THR A 145 5.68 13.89 3.25
C THR A 145 4.55 13.16 2.53
N ILE A 146 3.34 13.70 2.64
CA ILE A 146 2.16 13.16 1.95
C ILE A 146 2.31 13.20 0.41
N VAL A 147 3.15 14.11 -0.10
CA VAL A 147 3.49 14.23 -1.52
C VAL A 147 3.86 12.90 -2.15
N ARG A 148 4.53 11.99 -1.42
CA ARG A 148 4.85 10.66 -1.94
C ARG A 148 3.60 9.85 -2.33
N LEU A 149 2.59 9.84 -1.45
CA LEU A 149 1.33 9.16 -1.72
C LEU A 149 0.53 9.92 -2.79
N GLN A 150 0.54 11.26 -2.78
CA GLN A 150 -0.11 12.05 -3.84
C GLN A 150 0.48 11.76 -5.22
N THR A 151 1.81 11.70 -5.34
CA THR A 151 2.49 11.34 -6.60
C THR A 151 2.08 9.94 -7.06
N TYR A 152 2.04 8.96 -6.15
CA TYR A 152 1.60 7.61 -6.49
C TYR A 152 0.13 7.60 -6.96
N LEU A 153 -0.77 8.25 -6.21
CA LEU A 153 -2.18 8.30 -6.58
C LEU A 153 -2.38 9.00 -7.92
N SER A 154 -1.67 10.11 -8.15
CA SER A 154 -1.77 10.87 -9.40
C SER A 154 -1.26 10.08 -10.60
N TRP A 155 -0.15 9.37 -10.43
CA TRP A 155 0.36 8.44 -11.43
C TRP A 155 -0.64 7.32 -11.71
N PHE A 156 -1.26 6.77 -10.67
CA PHE A 156 -2.14 5.62 -10.82
C PHE A 156 -3.48 5.97 -11.50
N THR A 157 -4.10 7.08 -11.09
CA THR A 157 -5.39 7.56 -11.61
C THR A 157 -5.26 8.41 -12.86
N ASN A 158 -4.06 8.88 -13.20
CA ASN A 158 -3.80 9.90 -14.23
C ASN A 158 -4.49 11.25 -13.95
N ASN A 159 -4.77 11.57 -12.69
CA ASN A 159 -5.41 12.83 -12.25
C ASN A 159 -4.58 13.50 -11.15
N GLU A 160 -4.61 14.83 -11.07
CA GLU A 160 -3.94 15.55 -9.98
C GLU A 160 -4.75 15.51 -8.68
N LEU A 161 -4.07 15.35 -7.54
CA LEU A 161 -4.66 15.17 -6.21
C LEU A 161 -4.05 16.06 -5.13
#